data_AF-A0A2E5TV08-F1
#
_entry.id   AF-A0A2E5TV08-F1
#
_cell.length_a   1.000
_cell.length_b   1.000
_cell.length_c   1.000
_cell.angle_alpha   90.00
_cell.angle_beta   90.00
_cell.angle_gamma   90.00
#
_symmetry.space_group_name_H-M   'P 1'
#
loop_
_entity.id
_entity.type
_entity.pdbx_description
1 polymer ?
#
loop_
_entity_poly.entity_id
_entity_poly.type
_entity_poly.pdbx_seq_one_letter_code
_entity_poly.pdbx_strand_id
1 'polypeptide(L)'
;MAEQRVNILVYRSDGTLIAQYLLGDGEHLIGREINCPVYLDSEYISSNHAKLYLSHDGIQIEDLNSTSGTYLDGVTVRGKLRIKPGQVLQVGDLTVHLQPESEGQIGPGSRLGDGRYTLIRMLGKGGMGEVWLAKDEQLDEEVALKRLPHEVGADAMALADMRREVQKSRALSHPNIVRIHDLVQ
;
A
#
# COMPACT_ATOMS: atom_id res chain seq x y z
N MET A 1 16.26 -2.25 1.70
CA MET A 1 15.28 -1.60 0.80
C MET A 1 13.98 -2.36 1.00
N ALA A 2 12.90 -1.69 1.40
CA ALA A 2 11.63 -2.38 1.63
C ALA A 2 11.05 -2.79 0.27
N GLU A 3 10.65 -4.06 0.16
CA GLU A 3 9.97 -4.57 -1.04
C GLU A 3 8.59 -3.92 -1.11
N GLN A 4 8.31 -3.16 -2.18
CA GLN A 4 6.96 -2.67 -2.41
C GLN A 4 6.09 -3.85 -2.79
N ARG A 5 4.97 -4.01 -2.09
CA ARG A 5 3.95 -4.99 -2.46
C ARG A 5 2.74 -4.30 -3.06
N VAL A 6 2.05 -4.99 -3.95
CA VAL A 6 0.86 -4.49 -4.65
C VAL A 6 -0.20 -5.58 -4.64
N ASN A 7 -1.36 -5.25 -4.09
CA ASN A 7 -2.58 -6.03 -4.24
C ASN A 7 -3.16 -5.79 -5.63
N ILE A 8 -3.36 -6.87 -6.36
CA ILE A 8 -3.98 -6.89 -7.69
C ILE A 8 -5.34 -7.54 -7.54
N LEU A 9 -6.40 -6.80 -7.81
CA LEU A 9 -7.78 -7.27 -7.76
C LEU A 9 -8.35 -7.31 -9.17
N VAL A 10 -8.85 -8.46 -9.59
CA VAL A 10 -9.33 -8.68 -10.96
C VAL A 10 -10.84 -8.86 -10.96
N TYR A 11 -11.52 -8.05 -11.75
CA TYR A 11 -12.98 -8.01 -11.86
C TYR A 11 -13.44 -8.32 -13.28
N ARG A 12 -14.60 -8.97 -13.41
CA ARG A 12 -15.37 -9.00 -14.65
C ARG A 12 -16.10 -7.67 -14.88
N SER A 13 -16.65 -7.50 -16.08
CA SER A 13 -17.45 -6.34 -16.48
C SER A 13 -18.71 -6.12 -15.62
N ASP A 14 -19.22 -7.16 -14.96
CA ASP A 14 -20.34 -7.10 -14.01
C ASP A 14 -19.93 -6.67 -12.59
N GLY A 15 -18.64 -6.44 -12.34
CA GLY A 15 -18.09 -6.08 -11.03
C GLY A 15 -17.76 -7.26 -10.12
N THR A 16 -17.90 -8.51 -10.58
CA THR A 16 -17.54 -9.70 -9.80
C THR A 16 -16.01 -9.80 -9.68
N LEU A 17 -15.50 -9.85 -8.45
CA LEU A 17 -14.09 -10.16 -8.16
C LEU A 17 -13.82 -11.64 -8.46
N ILE A 18 -12.90 -11.94 -9.36
CA ILE A 18 -12.59 -13.31 -9.81
C ILE A 18 -11.19 -13.78 -9.40
N ALA A 19 -10.26 -12.87 -9.12
CA ALA A 19 -8.92 -13.23 -8.68
C ALA A 19 -8.27 -12.11 -7.86
N GLN A 20 -7.35 -12.50 -6.97
CA GLN A 20 -6.53 -11.59 -6.18
C GLN A 20 -5.09 -12.10 -6.13
N TYR A 21 -4.12 -11.20 -6.30
CA TYR A 21 -2.69 -11.49 -6.21
C TYR A 21 -1.99 -10.46 -5.32
N LEU A 22 -0.93 -10.88 -4.64
CA LEU A 22 -0.02 -10.00 -3.92
C LEU A 22 1.36 -10.15 -4.52
N LEU A 23 1.85 -9.10 -5.18
CA LEU A 23 3.12 -9.13 -5.90
C LEU A 23 4.11 -8.15 -5.26
N GLY A 24 5.37 -8.58 -5.12
CA GLY A 24 6.49 -7.71 -4.74
C GLY A 24 7.16 -7.03 -5.93
N ASP A 25 8.27 -6.35 -5.69
CA ASP A 25 9.13 -5.78 -6.73
C ASP A 25 9.48 -6.82 -7.81
N GLY A 26 9.57 -6.37 -9.07
CA GLY A 26 9.99 -7.19 -10.20
C GLY A 26 9.08 -7.08 -11.42
N GLU A 27 9.33 -7.96 -12.38
CA GLU A 27 8.54 -8.10 -13.61
C GLU A 27 7.55 -9.26 -13.47
N HIS A 28 6.28 -8.99 -13.71
CA HIS A 28 5.21 -9.97 -13.53
C HIS A 28 4.38 -10.09 -14.78
N LEU A 29 4.37 -11.28 -15.37
CA LEU A 29 3.59 -11.57 -16.57
C LEU A 29 2.11 -11.76 -16.21
N ILE A 30 1.25 -11.13 -17.01
CA ILE A 30 -0.20 -11.29 -16.97
C ILE A 30 -0.63 -12.07 -18.22
N GLY A 31 -1.41 -13.12 -18.04
CA GLY A 31 -1.92 -13.87 -19.18
C GLY A 31 -2.76 -15.07 -18.82
N ARG A 32 -3.22 -15.77 -19.86
CA ARG A 32 -4.06 -16.98 -19.76
C ARG A 32 -3.22 -18.26 -19.64
N GLU A 33 -1.90 -18.18 -19.72
CA GLU A 33 -1.08 -19.35 -19.37
C GLU A 33 -1.11 -19.58 -17.86
N ILE A 34 -1.43 -20.81 -17.44
CA ILE A 34 -1.59 -21.19 -16.03
C ILE A 34 -0.33 -20.93 -15.17
N ASN A 35 0.84 -20.84 -15.80
CA ASN A 35 2.11 -20.55 -15.12
C ASN A 35 2.42 -19.06 -15.01
N CYS A 36 1.53 -18.16 -15.48
CA CYS A 36 1.71 -16.73 -15.28
C CYS A 36 1.60 -16.37 -13.79
N PRO A 37 2.49 -15.51 -13.26
CA PRO A 37 2.34 -14.95 -11.91
C PRO A 37 0.97 -14.30 -11.67
N VAL A 38 0.38 -13.73 -12.71
CA VAL A 38 -1.01 -13.24 -12.73
C VAL A 38 -1.77 -14.00 -13.81
N TYR A 39 -2.33 -15.15 -13.44
CA TYR A 39 -3.16 -15.98 -14.32
C TYR A 39 -4.58 -15.42 -14.44
N LEU A 40 -5.03 -15.10 -15.64
CA LEU A 40 -6.38 -14.60 -15.88
C LEU A 40 -7.17 -15.58 -16.78
N ASP A 41 -8.21 -16.19 -16.21
CA ASP A 41 -9.07 -17.15 -16.91
C ASP A 41 -10.19 -16.43 -17.70
N SER A 42 -9.86 -15.97 -18.89
CA SER A 42 -10.83 -15.42 -19.85
C SER A 42 -10.36 -15.65 -21.28
N GLU A 43 -11.28 -15.97 -22.20
CA GLU A 43 -10.98 -16.17 -23.61
C GLU A 43 -10.45 -14.92 -24.33
N TYR A 44 -10.71 -13.73 -23.80
CA TYR A 44 -10.22 -12.46 -24.32
C TYR A 44 -8.80 -12.13 -23.84
N ILE A 45 -8.21 -12.99 -23.00
CA ILE A 45 -6.84 -12.87 -22.52
C ILE A 45 -5.91 -13.75 -23.36
N SER A 46 -4.78 -13.17 -23.75
CA SER A 46 -3.73 -13.86 -24.52
C SER A 46 -2.85 -14.65 -23.56
N SER A 47 -2.19 -15.70 -24.04
CA SER A 47 -1.27 -16.52 -23.24
C SER A 47 -0.27 -15.67 -22.43
N ASN A 48 0.36 -14.72 -23.11
CA ASN A 48 1.28 -13.72 -22.55
C ASN A 48 0.75 -12.33 -22.98
N HIS A 49 -0.21 -11.78 -22.24
CA HIS A 49 -1.01 -10.63 -22.70
C HIS A 49 -0.33 -9.31 -22.39
N ALA A 50 0.11 -9.12 -21.16
CA ALA A 50 0.75 -7.89 -20.71
C ALA A 50 1.77 -8.19 -19.61
N LYS A 51 2.61 -7.22 -19.28
CA LYS A 51 3.60 -7.34 -18.21
C LYS A 51 3.56 -6.13 -17.29
N LEU A 52 3.48 -6.40 -15.99
CA LEU A 52 3.64 -5.40 -14.94
C LEU A 52 5.11 -5.28 -14.53
N TYR A 53 5.51 -4.06 -14.26
CA TYR A 53 6.81 -3.71 -13.70
C TYR A 53 6.56 -3.00 -12.37
N LEU A 54 6.95 -3.65 -11.28
CA LEU A 54 6.81 -3.15 -9.92
C LEU A 54 8.19 -2.77 -9.38
N SER A 55 8.35 -1.54 -8.94
CA SER A 55 9.55 -1.07 -8.25
C SER A 55 9.20 0.06 -7.29
N HIS A 56 10.16 0.41 -6.43
CA HIS A 56 10.07 1.59 -5.56
C HIS A 56 9.74 2.88 -6.32
N ASP A 57 10.14 2.97 -7.59
CA ASP A 57 9.89 4.15 -8.40
C ASP A 57 8.47 4.20 -8.91
N GLY A 58 7.69 3.12 -8.88
CA GLY A 58 6.28 3.08 -9.24
C GLY A 58 5.88 1.85 -10.06
N ILE A 59 4.62 1.85 -10.51
CA ILE A 59 4.04 0.73 -11.27
C ILE A 59 3.99 1.11 -12.76
N GLN A 60 4.41 0.19 -13.63
CA GLN A 60 4.27 0.34 -15.08
C GLN A 60 3.64 -0.90 -15.70
N ILE A 61 3.01 -0.73 -16.85
CA ILE A 61 2.36 -1.76 -17.65
C ILE A 61 2.85 -1.68 -19.09
N GLU A 62 3.06 -2.84 -19.70
CA GLU A 62 3.36 -2.99 -21.13
C GLU A 62 2.44 -4.04 -21.74
N ASP A 63 1.78 -3.69 -22.84
CA ASP A 63 1.06 -4.66 -23.66
C ASP A 63 2.05 -5.47 -24.50
N LEU A 64 1.91 -6.79 -24.53
CA LEU A 64 2.82 -7.70 -25.25
C LEU A 64 2.27 -8.11 -26.61
N ASN A 65 1.66 -7.17 -27.34
CA ASN A 65 0.93 -7.38 -28.59
C ASN A 65 -0.25 -8.34 -28.41
N SER A 66 -1.09 -8.04 -27.43
CA SER A 66 -2.27 -8.86 -27.13
C SER A 66 -3.35 -8.74 -28.22
N THR A 67 -4.22 -9.75 -28.30
CA THR A 67 -5.30 -9.77 -29.31
C THR A 67 -6.41 -8.76 -29.00
N SER A 68 -6.79 -8.65 -27.73
CA SER A 68 -7.91 -7.81 -27.27
C SER A 68 -7.46 -6.44 -26.77
N GLY A 69 -6.16 -6.25 -26.58
CA GLY A 69 -5.55 -5.00 -26.11
C GLY A 69 -5.54 -4.84 -24.59
N THR A 70 -4.60 -4.01 -24.14
CA THR A 70 -4.51 -3.48 -22.78
C THR A 70 -4.79 -1.97 -22.81
N TYR A 71 -5.58 -1.47 -21.85
CA TYR A 71 -6.01 -0.07 -21.79
C TYR A 71 -5.84 0.50 -20.38
N LEU A 72 -5.45 1.77 -20.29
CA LEU A 72 -5.36 2.52 -19.05
C LEU A 72 -6.30 3.72 -19.16
N ASP A 73 -7.32 3.78 -18.30
CA ASP A 73 -8.43 4.76 -18.37
C ASP A 73 -9.09 4.82 -19.77
N GLY A 74 -9.21 3.65 -20.42
CA GLY A 74 -9.75 3.53 -21.78
C GLY A 74 -8.78 3.89 -22.91
N VAL A 75 -7.57 4.37 -22.60
CA VAL A 75 -6.52 4.67 -23.59
C VAL A 75 -5.63 3.45 -23.79
N THR A 76 -5.39 3.04 -25.04
CA THR A 76 -4.54 1.89 -25.35
C THR A 76 -3.12 2.07 -24.81
N VAL A 77 -2.61 1.04 -24.13
CA VAL A 77 -1.23 0.98 -23.67
C VAL A 77 -0.31 0.71 -24.86
N ARG A 78 0.63 1.62 -25.12
CA ARG A 78 1.65 1.48 -26.16
C ARG A 78 3.04 1.57 -25.53
N GLY A 79 3.81 0.50 -25.63
CA GLY A 79 5.07 0.36 -24.89
C GLY A 79 4.85 0.38 -23.38
N LYS A 80 5.91 0.70 -22.63
CA LYS A 80 5.83 0.83 -21.17
C LYS A 80 5.17 2.14 -20.76
N LEU A 81 4.01 2.04 -20.10
CA LEU A 81 3.31 3.18 -19.52
C LEU A 81 3.27 3.08 -18.01
N ARG A 82 3.45 4.22 -17.36
CA ARG A 82 3.35 4.33 -15.91
C ARG A 82 1.89 4.44 -15.47
N ILE A 83 1.52 3.66 -14.47
CA ILE A 83 0.19 3.66 -13.85
C ILE A 83 0.24 4.54 -12.60
N LYS A 84 -0.65 5.51 -12.52
CA LYS A 84 -0.86 6.35 -11.34
C LYS A 84 -1.96 5.75 -10.46
N PRO A 85 -1.93 5.99 -9.14
CA PRO A 85 -3.01 5.57 -8.25
C PRO A 85 -4.37 6.08 -8.73
N GLY A 86 -5.38 5.21 -8.67
CA GLY A 86 -6.76 5.51 -9.09
C GLY A 86 -7.03 5.36 -10.59
N GLN A 87 -6.02 5.12 -11.43
CA GLN A 87 -6.24 4.78 -12.83
C GLN A 87 -6.75 3.35 -12.97
N VAL A 88 -7.68 3.14 -13.89
CA VAL A 88 -8.30 1.86 -14.16
C VAL A 88 -7.52 1.17 -15.28
N LEU A 89 -6.91 0.02 -14.95
CA LEU A 89 -6.27 -0.85 -15.93
C LEU A 89 -7.30 -1.87 -16.43
N GLN A 90 -7.44 -1.98 -17.75
CA GLN A 90 -8.22 -3.02 -18.40
C GLN A 90 -7.28 -3.92 -19.21
N VAL A 91 -7.44 -5.23 -19.07
CA VAL A 91 -6.67 -6.25 -19.79
C VAL A 91 -7.70 -7.17 -20.45
N GLY A 92 -7.80 -7.13 -21.78
CA GLY A 92 -8.91 -7.78 -22.49
C GLY A 92 -10.29 -7.32 -21.98
N ASP A 93 -11.10 -8.27 -21.51
CA ASP A 93 -12.44 -8.03 -20.95
C ASP A 93 -12.46 -7.84 -19.42
N LEU A 94 -11.29 -7.91 -18.78
CA LEU A 94 -11.15 -7.85 -17.32
C LEU A 94 -10.65 -6.49 -16.87
N THR A 95 -11.17 -6.03 -15.73
CA THR A 95 -10.70 -4.83 -15.05
C THR A 95 -9.74 -5.23 -13.93
N VAL A 96 -8.57 -4.60 -13.89
CA VAL A 96 -7.50 -4.87 -12.93
C VAL A 96 -7.29 -3.63 -12.08
N HIS A 97 -7.62 -3.73 -10.79
CA HIS A 97 -7.34 -2.67 -9.83
C HIS A 97 -6.02 -2.97 -9.13
N LEU A 98 -5.12 -1.99 -9.20
CA LEU A 98 -3.80 -2.05 -8.58
C LEU A 98 -3.84 -1.17 -7.34
N GLN A 99 -3.74 -1.82 -6.19
CA GLN A 99 -3.65 -1.17 -4.90
C GLN A 99 -2.25 -1.43 -4.39
N PRO A 100 -1.33 -0.45 -4.46
CA PRO A 100 -0.10 -0.55 -3.69
C PRO A 100 -0.48 -0.96 -2.28
N GLU A 101 0.15 -1.99 -1.75
CA GLU A 101 0.13 -2.28 -0.32
C GLU A 101 0.91 -1.12 0.31
N SER A 102 0.21 0.00 0.45
CA SER A 102 0.70 1.09 1.26
C SER A 102 0.76 0.52 2.65
N GLU A 103 1.97 0.21 3.12
CA GLU A 103 2.29 0.36 4.52
C GLU A 103 1.88 1.78 4.92
N GLY A 104 0.63 1.91 5.39
CA GLY A 104 0.11 3.13 5.97
C GLY A 104 -0.54 4.16 5.03
N GLN A 105 -1.53 3.80 4.20
CA GLN A 105 -2.65 4.74 4.03
C GLN A 105 -3.56 4.65 5.26
N ILE A 106 -3.15 5.36 6.30
CA ILE A 106 -3.97 5.58 7.48
C ILE A 106 -4.78 6.87 7.26
N GLY A 107 -6.07 6.81 7.52
CA GLY A 107 -7.01 7.91 7.42
C GLY A 107 -7.96 7.92 8.61
N PRO A 108 -8.87 8.90 8.70
CA PRO A 108 -9.96 8.85 9.67
C PRO A 108 -10.68 7.49 9.64
N GLY A 109 -10.84 6.85 10.79
CA GLY A 109 -11.43 5.53 10.96
C GLY A 109 -10.44 4.35 10.88
N SER A 110 -9.20 4.55 10.45
CA SER A 110 -8.18 3.50 10.50
C SER A 110 -7.88 3.08 11.94
N ARG A 111 -7.72 1.77 12.16
CA ARG A 111 -7.39 1.22 13.48
C ARG A 111 -5.93 0.74 13.51
N LEU A 112 -5.19 1.11 14.55
CA LEU A 112 -3.76 0.81 14.74
C LEU A 112 -3.50 0.17 16.11
N GLY A 113 -2.33 -0.47 16.26
CA GLY A 113 -1.93 -1.12 17.50
C GLY A 113 -2.92 -2.24 17.89
N ASP A 114 -3.13 -3.18 16.97
CA ASP A 114 -4.08 -4.29 17.11
C ASP A 114 -5.52 -3.84 17.45
N GLY A 115 -5.95 -2.75 16.85
CA GLY A 115 -7.31 -2.22 17.01
C GLY A 115 -7.51 -1.28 18.19
N ARG A 116 -6.48 -1.03 19.02
CA ARG A 116 -6.54 -0.14 20.19
C ARG A 116 -6.76 1.32 19.82
N TYR A 117 -6.17 1.80 18.73
CA TYR A 117 -6.23 3.23 18.39
C TYR A 117 -7.05 3.45 17.12
N THR A 118 -8.14 4.21 17.20
CA THR A 118 -8.94 4.61 16.04
C THR A 118 -8.57 6.04 15.65
N LEU A 119 -8.07 6.25 14.42
CA LEU A 119 -7.69 7.59 13.97
C LEU A 119 -8.92 8.47 13.74
N ILE A 120 -8.86 9.72 14.22
CA ILE A 120 -9.93 10.71 14.07
C ILE A 120 -9.59 11.70 12.95
N ARG A 121 -8.44 12.37 13.05
CA ARG A 121 -7.96 13.35 12.05
C ARG A 121 -6.47 13.64 12.17
N MET A 122 -5.84 14.12 11.12
CA MET A 122 -4.44 14.55 11.16
C MET A 122 -4.31 15.86 11.97
N LEU A 123 -3.30 15.92 12.83
CA LEU A 123 -2.92 17.12 13.58
C LEU A 123 -1.79 17.89 12.90
N GLY A 124 -0.87 17.19 12.24
CA GLY A 124 0.21 17.81 11.48
C GLY A 124 1.15 16.82 10.80
N LYS A 125 1.91 17.33 9.84
CA LYS A 125 2.91 16.58 9.07
C LYS A 125 4.18 17.40 8.95
N GLY A 126 5.34 16.76 9.12
CA GLY A 126 6.65 17.38 8.95
C GLY A 126 7.74 16.34 8.71
N GLY A 127 9.00 16.77 8.76
CA GLY A 127 10.15 15.89 8.48
C GLY A 127 10.31 14.69 9.43
N MET A 128 9.73 14.77 10.64
CA MET A 128 9.79 13.70 11.65
C MET A 128 8.55 12.80 11.64
N GLY A 129 7.76 12.83 10.57
CA GLY A 129 6.57 12.00 10.39
C GLY A 129 5.25 12.76 10.52
N GLU A 130 4.21 12.01 10.85
CA GLU A 130 2.82 12.50 10.88
C GLU A 130 2.24 12.31 12.28
N VAL A 131 1.49 13.31 12.74
CA VAL A 131 0.80 13.28 14.03
C VAL A 131 -0.70 13.25 13.79
N TRP A 132 -1.38 12.30 14.41
CA TRP A 132 -2.81 12.09 14.31
C TRP A 132 -3.47 12.24 15.67
N LEU A 133 -4.68 12.80 15.68
CA LEU A 133 -5.62 12.63 16.78
C LEU A 133 -6.23 11.24 16.63
N ALA A 134 -6.18 10.45 17.69
CA ALA A 134 -6.76 9.11 17.72
C ALA A 134 -7.54 8.90 19.03
N LYS A 135 -8.52 8.01 19.00
CA LYS A 135 -9.19 7.48 20.18
C LYS A 135 -8.45 6.24 20.65
N ASP A 136 -7.96 6.22 21.89
CA ASP A 136 -7.54 5.00 22.56
C ASP A 136 -8.79 4.27 23.09
N GLU A 137 -9.15 3.16 22.47
CA GLU A 137 -10.35 2.37 22.78
C GLU A 137 -10.25 1.66 24.12
N GLN A 138 -9.04 1.48 24.68
CA GLN A 138 -8.86 0.83 25.98
C GLN A 138 -8.99 1.83 27.13
N LEU A 139 -8.48 3.05 26.93
CA LEU A 139 -8.53 4.10 27.94
C LEU A 139 -9.74 5.02 27.80
N ASP A 140 -10.46 4.94 26.68
CA ASP A 140 -11.55 5.84 26.31
C ASP A 140 -11.11 7.32 26.25
N GLU A 141 -9.88 7.58 25.81
CA GLU A 141 -9.27 8.93 25.78
C GLU A 141 -8.77 9.31 24.39
N GLU A 142 -8.72 10.62 24.11
CA GLU A 142 -8.08 11.14 22.90
C GLU A 142 -6.57 11.27 23.09
N VAL A 143 -5.81 10.73 22.14
CA VAL A 143 -4.34 10.71 22.17
C VAL A 143 -3.75 11.24 20.87
N ALA A 144 -2.54 11.79 20.97
CA ALA A 144 -1.74 12.13 19.80
C ALA A 144 -0.87 10.92 19.41
N LEU A 145 -1.15 10.31 18.26
CA LEU A 145 -0.36 9.22 17.71
C LEU A 145 0.63 9.78 16.69
N LYS A 146 1.93 9.72 17.01
CA LYS A 146 3.00 10.11 16.08
C LYS A 146 3.47 8.89 15.32
N ARG A 147 3.15 8.84 14.03
CA ARG A 147 3.69 7.85 13.11
C ARG A 147 5.10 8.25 12.70
N LEU A 148 6.03 7.32 12.87
CA LEU A 148 7.40 7.50 12.45
C LEU A 148 7.54 7.33 10.93
N PRO A 149 8.48 8.05 10.30
CA PRO A 149 8.81 7.82 8.90
C PRO A 149 9.16 6.35 8.66
N HIS A 150 8.78 5.82 7.50
CA HIS A 150 9.04 4.43 7.12
C HIS A 150 10.54 4.08 7.17
N GLU A 151 11.42 5.05 6.89
CA GLU A 151 12.88 4.90 7.02
C GLU A 151 13.33 4.46 8.41
N VAL A 152 12.64 4.93 9.47
CA VAL A 152 12.92 4.54 10.87
C VAL A 152 12.36 3.15 11.17
N GLY A 153 11.25 2.76 10.54
CA GLY A 153 10.64 1.44 10.68
C GLY A 153 11.45 0.32 9.99
N ALA A 154 12.06 0.64 8.86
CA ALA A 154 12.79 -0.29 8.02
C ALA A 154 14.26 -0.49 8.44
N ASP A 155 14.80 0.37 9.31
CA ASP A 155 16.16 0.26 9.86
C ASP A 155 16.14 -0.22 11.31
N ALA A 156 16.63 -1.44 11.54
CA ALA A 156 16.70 -2.04 12.87
C ALA A 156 17.55 -1.23 13.85
N MET A 157 18.60 -0.53 13.39
CA MET A 157 19.41 0.34 14.24
C MET A 157 18.63 1.59 14.63
N ALA A 158 18.02 2.27 13.66
CA ALA A 158 17.18 3.45 13.93
C ALA A 158 16.01 3.12 14.87
N LEU A 159 15.40 1.94 14.72
CA LEU A 159 14.31 1.47 15.58
C LEU A 159 14.80 1.16 17.01
N ALA A 160 16.01 0.61 17.15
CA ALA A 160 16.64 0.39 18.45
C ALA A 160 16.98 1.71 19.16
N ASP A 161 17.51 2.68 18.43
CA ASP A 161 17.79 4.02 18.95
C ASP A 161 16.50 4.74 19.36
N MET A 162 15.44 4.63 18.56
CA MET A 162 14.13 5.17 18.90
C MET A 162 13.55 4.52 20.16
N ARG A 163 13.61 3.20 20.28
CA ARG A 163 13.17 2.49 21.50
C ARG A 163 13.93 2.98 22.73
N ARG A 164 15.25 3.15 22.61
CA ARG A 164 16.10 3.66 23.69
C ARG A 164 15.72 5.10 24.06
N GLU A 165 15.45 5.95 23.08
CA GLU A 165 15.06 7.34 23.31
C GLU A 165 13.69 7.42 23.98
N VAL A 166 12.70 6.67 23.49
CA VAL A 166 11.38 6.56 24.13
C VAL A 166 11.50 6.08 25.57
N GLN A 167 12.30 5.05 25.85
CA GLN A 167 12.51 4.56 27.21
C GLN A 167 13.08 5.64 28.13
N LYS A 168 14.05 6.43 27.67
CA LYS A 168 14.60 7.55 28.44
C LYS A 168 13.55 8.63 28.69
N SER A 169 12.79 9.02 27.67
CA SER A 169 11.77 10.08 27.81
C SER A 169 10.59 9.65 28.68
N ARG A 170 10.23 8.36 28.73
CA ARG A 170 9.16 7.84 29.60
C ARG A 170 9.44 8.02 31.10
N ALA A 171 10.70 8.16 31.49
CA ALA A 171 11.08 8.44 32.87
C ALA A 171 10.82 9.90 33.29
N LEU A 172 10.60 10.82 32.34
CA LEU A 172 10.31 12.22 32.62
C LEU A 172 8.83 12.38 32.99
N SER A 173 8.58 12.94 34.18
CA SER A 173 7.22 13.23 34.67
C SER A 173 7.18 14.64 35.26
N HIS A 174 6.59 15.57 34.53
CA HIS A 174 6.48 16.97 34.93
C HIS A 174 5.26 17.62 34.25
N PRO A 175 4.52 18.53 34.91
CA PRO A 175 3.31 19.15 34.35
C PRO A 175 3.52 19.90 33.02
N ASN A 176 4.75 20.37 32.78
CA ASN A 176 5.13 21.10 31.56
C ASN A 176 5.88 20.25 30.52
N ILE A 177 5.87 18.92 30.64
CA ILE A 177 6.52 18.00 29.69
C ILE A 177 5.48 17.00 29.18
N VAL A 178 5.37 16.86 27.86
CA VAL A 178 4.47 15.87 27.24
C VAL A 178 4.96 14.46 27.57
N ARG A 179 4.06 13.63 28.08
CA ARG A 179 4.35 12.24 28.44
C ARG A 179 4.16 11.32 27.25
N ILE A 180 5.12 10.42 27.04
CA ILE A 180 4.95 9.31 26.08
C ILE A 180 4.29 8.15 26.81
N HIS A 181 3.11 7.73 26.36
CA HIS A 181 2.35 6.65 26.99
C HIS A 181 2.90 5.28 26.57
N ASP A 182 3.10 5.08 25.27
CA ASP A 182 3.39 3.78 24.68
C ASP A 182 4.18 3.91 23.37
N LEU A 183 4.73 2.78 22.92
CA LEU A 183 5.29 2.59 21.58
C LEU A 183 4.68 1.31 21.00
N VAL A 184 3.85 1.47 19.98
CA VAL A 184 3.16 0.36 19.30
C VAL A 184 3.69 0.18 17.89
N GLN A 185 3.69 -1.08 17.43
CA GLN A 185 4.09 -1.48 16.08
C GLN A 185 2.84 -1.90 15.29
#